data_AF-A0AAV3II22-F1
#
_entry.id   AF-A0AAV3II22-F1
#
_cell.length_a   1.000
_cell.length_b   1.000
_cell.length_c   1.000
_cell.angle_alpha   90.00
_cell.angle_beta   90.00
_cell.angle_gamma   90.00
#
_symmetry.space_group_name_H-M   'P 1'
#
loop_
_entity.id
_entity.type
_entity.pdbx_description
1 polymer ?
#
loop_
_entity_poly.entity_id
_entity_poly.type
_entity_poly.pdbx_seq_one_letter_code
_entity_poly.pdbx_strand_id
1 'polypeptide(L)'
;MFSLEPQKKIAFWKELDFYKEHWSMIIFIPAFLGGIFQIFKLYSIDPSFIRFFSVEQVIPDGLFISFIILTGFLCYFLFHNLYKFNFKLEFGWNIKNVFLNIKDRLALLIFLGVLLFYIYISEPIFNEPTPFILLTIQLVFEILALFCIVEIIFVITLLFILKNSKDKQNPTDEERKIAINRLFNTHNSEIVIPLILLPLVIIFSLYFIQKISTIYSKVNTLPPTKNEQIFLTKTKKALNLNNDISIEYYNGKYIFLKITEEKGKEKLLILKGESYINLIDKDDK
;
A
#
# COMPACT_ATOMS: atom_id res chain seq x y z
N MET A 1 46.19 30.98 -14.57
CA MET A 1 46.05 29.84 -13.63
C MET A 1 44.59 29.46 -13.66
N PHE A 2 44.21 28.46 -14.46
CA PHE A 2 42.81 28.01 -14.53
C PHE A 2 42.57 27.10 -13.33
N SER A 3 41.72 27.51 -12.40
CA SER A 3 41.28 26.63 -11.32
C SER A 3 40.39 25.55 -11.94
N LEU A 4 40.94 24.34 -12.03
CA LEU A 4 40.16 23.12 -12.24
C LEU A 4 39.45 22.81 -10.92
N GLU A 5 38.42 23.58 -10.58
CA GLU A 5 37.48 23.13 -9.55
C GLU A 5 36.74 21.91 -10.12
N PRO A 6 36.77 20.75 -9.44
CA PRO A 6 36.04 19.59 -9.90
C PRO A 6 34.55 19.95 -9.90
N GLN A 7 33.95 20.03 -11.10
CA GLN A 7 32.52 20.20 -11.24
C GLN A 7 31.83 19.09 -10.45
N LYS A 8 31.08 19.48 -9.42
CA LYS A 8 30.32 18.58 -8.57
C LYS A 8 29.32 17.88 -9.50
N LYS A 9 29.57 16.61 -9.84
CA LYS A 9 28.69 15.82 -10.72
C LYS A 9 27.28 15.84 -10.12
N ILE A 10 26.40 16.63 -10.74
CA ILE A 10 24.98 16.61 -10.42
C ILE A 10 24.50 15.23 -10.87
N ALA A 11 23.73 14.55 -10.02
CA ALA A 11 23.17 13.27 -10.39
C ALA A 11 22.18 13.47 -11.54
N PHE A 12 22.24 12.61 -12.57
CA PHE A 12 21.46 12.74 -13.81
C PHE A 12 19.95 12.96 -13.59
N TRP A 13 19.36 12.32 -12.57
CA TRP A 13 17.94 12.50 -12.22
C TRP A 13 17.59 13.88 -11.64
N LYS A 14 18.58 14.72 -11.30
CA LYS A 14 18.36 16.09 -10.82
C LYS A 14 18.31 17.11 -11.97
N GLU A 15 18.59 16.67 -13.20
CA GLU A 15 18.51 17.52 -14.38
C GLU A 15 17.06 17.55 -14.89
N LEU A 16 16.57 18.74 -15.26
CA LEU A 16 15.21 18.90 -15.80
C LEU A 16 14.98 18.05 -17.05
N ASP A 17 16.05 17.81 -17.82
CA ASP A 17 15.99 17.06 -19.06
C ASP A 17 15.65 15.58 -18.81
N PHE A 18 16.06 15.00 -17.67
CA PHE A 18 15.61 13.67 -17.27
C PHE A 18 14.08 13.56 -17.22
N TYR A 19 13.43 14.53 -16.57
CA TYR A 19 11.97 14.52 -16.43
C TYR A 19 11.26 14.77 -17.77
N LYS A 20 11.83 15.60 -18.64
CA LYS A 20 11.30 15.79 -19.99
C LYS A 20 11.39 14.51 -20.81
N GLU A 21 12.51 13.80 -20.73
CA GLU A 21 12.72 12.53 -21.43
C GLU A 21 11.80 11.41 -20.93
N HIS A 22 11.43 11.42 -19.65
CA HIS A 22 10.63 10.36 -19.02
C HIS A 22 9.18 10.75 -18.71
N TRP A 23 8.71 11.93 -19.15
CA TRP A 23 7.36 12.44 -18.88
C TRP A 23 6.27 11.44 -19.27
N SER A 24 6.44 10.78 -20.41
CA SER A 24 5.52 9.74 -20.89
C SER A 24 5.40 8.60 -19.89
N MET A 25 6.50 8.14 -19.27
CA MET A 25 6.44 7.07 -18.26
C MET A 25 5.80 7.56 -16.96
N ILE A 26 6.10 8.80 -16.55
CA ILE A 26 5.56 9.39 -15.32
C ILE A 26 4.03 9.48 -15.37
N ILE A 27 3.46 9.80 -16.53
CA ILE A 27 2.00 9.80 -16.73
C ILE A 27 1.46 8.39 -16.97
N PHE A 28 2.16 7.59 -17.78
CA PHE A 28 1.68 6.28 -18.21
C PHE A 28 1.59 5.29 -17.06
N ILE A 29 2.59 5.23 -16.17
CA ILE A 29 2.61 4.23 -15.09
C ILE A 29 1.40 4.37 -14.16
N PRO A 30 1.07 5.55 -13.60
CA PRO A 30 -0.11 5.69 -12.77
C PRO A 30 -1.41 5.39 -13.53
N ALA A 31 -1.56 5.88 -14.76
CA ALA A 31 -2.74 5.59 -15.57
C ALA A 31 -2.90 4.08 -15.85
N PHE A 32 -1.81 3.40 -16.20
CA PHE A 32 -1.80 1.95 -16.42
C PHE A 32 -2.20 1.19 -15.16
N LEU A 33 -1.65 1.57 -14.00
CA LEU A 33 -2.02 0.98 -12.71
C LEU A 33 -3.49 1.27 -12.37
N GLY A 34 -4.01 2.45 -12.71
CA GLY A 34 -5.42 2.82 -12.54
C GLY A 34 -6.33 1.93 -13.38
N GLY A 35 -5.95 1.66 -14.63
CA GLY A 35 -6.66 0.71 -15.49
C GLY A 35 -6.63 -0.73 -14.94
N ILE A 36 -5.49 -1.20 -14.45
CA ILE A 36 -5.40 -2.51 -13.78
C ILE A 36 -6.33 -2.57 -12.56
N PHE A 37 -6.34 -1.52 -11.76
CA PHE A 37 -7.19 -1.42 -10.58
C PHE A 37 -8.68 -1.49 -10.94
N GLN A 38 -9.09 -0.80 -11.99
CA GLN A 38 -10.45 -0.85 -12.53
C GLN A 38 -10.82 -2.25 -13.05
N ILE A 39 -9.88 -2.95 -13.73
CA ILE A 39 -10.09 -4.33 -14.19
C ILE A 39 -10.32 -5.26 -13.01
N PHE A 40 -9.50 -5.18 -11.96
CA PHE A 40 -9.69 -5.99 -10.76
C PHE A 40 -11.03 -5.71 -10.09
N LYS A 41 -11.51 -4.46 -10.09
CA LYS A 41 -12.85 -4.12 -9.60
C LYS A 41 -13.92 -4.87 -10.36
N LEU A 42 -13.95 -4.71 -11.67
CA LEU A 42 -14.96 -5.31 -12.52
C LEU A 42 -14.93 -6.84 -12.41
N TYR A 43 -13.73 -7.43 -12.42
CA TYR A 43 -13.52 -8.85 -12.24
C TYR A 43 -14.05 -9.37 -10.88
N SER A 44 -13.89 -8.59 -9.81
CA SER A 44 -14.39 -8.97 -8.47
C SER A 44 -15.91 -9.02 -8.38
N ILE A 45 -16.63 -8.31 -9.27
CA ILE A 45 -18.08 -8.35 -9.35
C ILE A 45 -18.50 -9.54 -10.22
N ASP A 46 -18.03 -9.59 -11.47
CA ASP A 46 -18.15 -10.74 -12.38
C ASP A 46 -17.13 -10.60 -13.52
N PRO A 47 -16.42 -11.67 -13.93
CA PRO A 47 -15.42 -11.60 -15.01
C PRO A 47 -15.97 -11.03 -16.34
N SER A 48 -17.26 -11.22 -16.64
CA SER A 48 -17.89 -10.67 -17.84
C SER A 48 -17.94 -9.13 -17.84
N PHE A 49 -17.84 -8.49 -16.67
CA PHE A 49 -17.94 -7.03 -16.53
C PHE A 49 -16.68 -6.27 -16.91
N ILE A 50 -15.56 -6.94 -17.17
CA ILE A 50 -14.37 -6.31 -17.76
C ILE A 50 -14.74 -5.57 -19.08
N ARG A 51 -15.78 -6.02 -19.80
CA ARG A 51 -16.29 -5.37 -21.02
C ARG A 51 -16.87 -3.98 -20.79
N PHE A 52 -17.22 -3.64 -19.55
CA PHE A 52 -17.71 -2.32 -19.17
C PHE A 52 -16.59 -1.39 -18.70
N PHE A 53 -15.32 -1.74 -18.93
CA PHE A 53 -14.17 -0.89 -18.66
C PHE A 53 -14.36 0.52 -19.24
N SER A 54 -14.08 1.53 -18.41
CA SER A 54 -14.24 2.94 -18.79
C SER A 54 -12.90 3.64 -18.79
N VAL A 55 -12.45 4.03 -19.98
CA VAL A 55 -11.21 4.79 -20.19
C VAL A 55 -11.25 6.13 -19.43
N GLU A 56 -12.44 6.73 -19.28
CA GLU A 56 -12.58 8.01 -18.57
C GLU A 56 -12.21 7.91 -17.09
N GLN A 57 -12.44 6.73 -16.45
CA GLN A 57 -12.10 6.51 -15.05
C GLN A 57 -10.62 6.19 -14.83
N VAL A 58 -9.92 5.70 -15.86
CA VAL A 58 -8.48 5.36 -15.77
C VAL A 58 -7.64 6.56 -15.32
N ILE A 59 -8.01 7.77 -15.76
CA ILE A 59 -7.28 9.00 -15.40
C ILE A 59 -7.47 9.35 -13.91
N PRO A 60 -8.71 9.50 -13.37
CA PRO A 60 -8.93 9.65 -11.94
C PRO A 60 -8.28 8.56 -11.08
N ASP A 61 -8.44 7.29 -11.45
CA ASP A 61 -7.86 6.16 -10.70
C ASP A 61 -6.32 6.21 -10.75
N GLY A 62 -5.74 6.62 -11.89
CA GLY A 62 -4.31 6.81 -12.02
C GLY A 62 -3.78 7.96 -11.17
N LEU A 63 -4.48 9.11 -11.14
CA LEU A 63 -4.13 10.23 -10.26
C LEU A 63 -4.22 9.86 -8.79
N PHE A 64 -5.22 9.04 -8.43
CA PHE A 64 -5.34 8.49 -7.09
C PHE A 64 -4.14 7.60 -6.72
N ILE A 65 -3.67 6.76 -7.63
CA ILE A 65 -2.44 5.97 -7.43
C ILE A 65 -1.21 6.88 -7.33
N SER A 66 -1.10 7.92 -8.15
CA SER A 66 -0.04 8.93 -8.01
C SER A 66 -0.05 9.57 -6.63
N PHE A 67 -1.23 9.87 -6.08
CA PHE A 67 -1.39 10.43 -4.74
C PHE A 67 -0.87 9.47 -3.65
N ILE A 68 -1.18 8.17 -3.75
CA ILE A 68 -0.64 7.16 -2.83
C ILE A 68 0.88 7.08 -2.94
N ILE A 69 1.42 7.03 -4.15
CA ILE A 69 2.88 6.99 -4.39
C ILE A 69 3.56 8.22 -3.81
N LEU A 70 3.01 9.41 -4.05
CA LEU A 70 3.53 10.68 -3.53
C LEU A 70 3.52 10.70 -2.00
N THR A 71 2.43 10.26 -1.37
CA THR A 71 2.32 10.14 0.08
C THR A 71 3.38 9.19 0.64
N GLY A 72 3.55 8.02 0.01
CA GLY A 72 4.59 7.06 0.37
C GLY A 72 6.00 7.65 0.26
N PHE A 73 6.28 8.40 -0.83
CA PHE A 73 7.56 9.09 -1.02
C PHE A 73 7.79 10.13 0.08
N LEU A 74 6.81 10.96 0.41
CA LEU A 74 6.91 11.95 1.50
C LEU A 74 7.21 11.28 2.84
N CYS A 75 6.48 10.22 3.18
CA CYS A 75 6.75 9.42 4.38
C CYS A 75 8.17 8.83 4.37
N TYR A 76 8.65 8.34 3.21
CA TYR A 76 10.01 7.86 3.06
C TYR A 76 11.06 8.96 3.28
N PHE A 77 10.88 10.18 2.77
CA PHE A 77 11.83 11.28 3.04
C PHE A 77 11.88 11.65 4.52
N LEU A 78 10.72 11.73 5.16
CA LEU A 78 10.65 11.96 6.61
C LEU A 78 11.37 10.85 7.37
N PHE A 79 11.12 9.60 7.00
CA PHE A 79 11.81 8.44 7.57
C PHE A 79 13.32 8.48 7.34
N HIS A 80 13.75 8.80 6.11
CA HIS A 80 15.15 8.80 5.73
C HIS A 80 15.96 9.80 6.55
N ASN A 81 15.38 10.97 6.83
CA ASN A 81 16.02 12.00 7.64
C ASN A 81 16.10 11.60 9.12
N LEU A 82 15.15 10.82 9.62
CA LEU A 82 15.16 10.31 11.00
C LEU A 82 16.05 9.08 11.17
N TYR A 83 16.22 8.28 10.12
CA TYR A 83 16.93 7.02 10.16
C TYR A 83 18.41 7.16 9.77
N LYS A 84 19.31 6.70 10.66
CA LYS A 84 20.76 6.70 10.40
C LYS A 84 21.19 5.43 9.64
N PHE A 85 21.18 5.50 8.31
CA PHE A 85 21.60 4.37 7.45
C PHE A 85 23.08 3.96 7.62
N ASN A 86 23.96 4.90 7.96
CA ASN A 86 25.40 4.67 8.01
C ASN A 86 25.88 4.25 9.42
N PHE A 87 25.34 3.15 9.94
CA PHE A 87 25.75 2.64 11.24
C PHE A 87 26.83 1.55 11.10
N LYS A 88 27.91 1.67 11.88
CA LYS A 88 28.95 0.64 11.98
C LYS A 88 28.57 -0.35 13.07
N LEU A 89 28.49 -1.63 12.71
CA LEU A 89 28.12 -2.68 13.66
C LEU A 89 29.26 -2.95 14.64
N GLU A 90 28.93 -3.01 15.93
CA GLU A 90 29.84 -3.49 16.97
C GLU A 90 29.55 -4.96 17.24
N PHE A 91 30.41 -5.83 16.71
CA PHE A 91 30.27 -7.27 16.83
C PHE A 91 30.62 -7.77 18.25
N GLY A 92 29.93 -8.81 18.66
CA GLY A 92 30.09 -9.45 19.97
C GLY A 92 28.74 -9.74 20.63
N TRP A 93 28.57 -10.96 21.13
CA TRP A 93 27.34 -11.40 21.75
C TRP A 93 27.28 -11.01 23.24
N ASN A 94 26.98 -9.74 23.47
CA ASN A 94 26.62 -9.24 24.80
C ASN A 94 25.39 -8.32 24.67
N ILE A 95 24.62 -8.19 25.76
CA ILE A 95 23.37 -7.41 25.77
C ILE A 95 23.63 -5.94 25.40
N LYS A 96 24.76 -5.38 25.85
CA LYS A 96 25.14 -4.00 25.60
C LYS A 96 25.34 -3.71 24.10
N ASN A 97 26.05 -4.59 23.40
CA ASN A 97 26.33 -4.51 21.98
C ASN A 97 25.02 -4.72 21.20
N VAL A 98 24.23 -5.73 21.54
CA VAL A 98 22.92 -5.94 20.89
C VAL A 98 22.08 -4.67 20.98
N PHE A 99 21.92 -4.11 22.19
CA PHE A 99 21.18 -2.88 22.39
C PHE A 99 21.77 -1.71 21.60
N LEU A 100 23.09 -1.52 21.64
CA LEU A 100 23.76 -0.43 20.92
C LEU A 100 23.55 -0.49 19.40
N ASN A 101 23.55 -1.70 18.82
CA ASN A 101 23.34 -1.90 17.39
C ASN A 101 21.86 -1.71 16.97
N ILE A 102 20.89 -1.92 17.87
CA ILE A 102 19.46 -1.84 17.54
C ILE A 102 18.75 -0.59 18.07
N LYS A 103 19.35 0.19 18.98
CA LYS A 103 18.68 1.30 19.69
C LYS A 103 17.99 2.31 18.77
N ASP A 104 18.61 2.66 17.64
CA ASP A 104 18.07 3.67 16.73
C ASP A 104 16.83 3.11 15.99
N ARG A 105 16.87 1.84 15.60
CA ARG A 105 15.74 1.11 14.99
C ARG A 105 14.61 0.91 16.00
N LEU A 106 14.95 0.61 17.25
CA LEU A 106 13.98 0.45 18.33
C LEU A 106 13.30 1.79 18.66
N ALA A 107 14.05 2.88 18.75
CA ALA A 107 13.50 4.21 18.97
C ALA A 107 12.52 4.60 17.85
N LEU A 108 12.89 4.31 16.60
CA LEU A 108 12.01 4.57 15.46
C LEU A 108 10.76 3.67 15.47
N LEU A 109 10.91 2.39 15.83
CA LEU A 109 9.79 1.47 15.97
C LEU A 109 8.80 1.94 17.05
N ILE A 110 9.30 2.45 18.18
CA ILE A 110 8.48 3.03 19.24
C ILE A 110 7.76 4.28 18.73
N PHE A 111 8.46 5.17 18.03
CA PHE A 111 7.86 6.37 17.44
C PHE A 111 6.74 6.02 16.45
N LEU A 112 6.98 5.09 15.53
CA LEU A 112 5.96 4.59 14.60
C LEU A 112 4.81 3.93 15.35
N GLY A 113 5.09 3.17 16.41
CA GLY A 113 4.08 2.53 17.26
C GLY A 113 3.14 3.55 17.91
N VAL A 114 3.66 4.69 18.38
CA VAL A 114 2.83 5.78 18.94
C VAL A 114 1.92 6.40 17.86
N LEU A 115 2.46 6.65 16.66
CA LEU A 115 1.66 7.21 15.55
C LEU A 115 0.58 6.24 15.08
N LEU A 116 0.92 4.96 14.95
CA LEU A 116 -0.03 3.90 14.59
C LEU A 116 -1.11 3.75 15.66
N PHE A 117 -0.74 3.79 16.94
CA PHE A 117 -1.69 3.77 18.04
C PHE A 117 -2.66 4.94 17.95
N TYR A 118 -2.16 6.16 17.70
CA TYR A 118 -3.01 7.33 17.49
C TYR A 118 -4.03 7.15 16.34
N ILE A 119 -3.60 6.62 15.19
CA ILE A 119 -4.50 6.36 14.06
C ILE A 119 -5.53 5.28 14.42
N TYR A 120 -5.13 4.24 15.15
CA TYR A 120 -6.03 3.16 15.53
C TYR A 120 -7.12 3.61 16.52
N ILE A 121 -6.77 4.50 17.46
CA ILE A 121 -7.73 5.02 18.45
C ILE A 121 -8.59 6.16 17.91
N SER A 122 -8.25 6.79 16.78
CA SER A 122 -9.03 7.94 16.29
C SER A 122 -10.47 7.55 15.96
N GLU A 123 -10.69 6.39 15.34
CA GLU A 123 -12.02 5.91 14.98
C GLU A 123 -12.94 5.67 16.21
N PRO A 124 -12.53 4.88 17.22
CA PRO A 124 -13.36 4.67 18.42
C PRO A 124 -13.51 5.91 19.29
N ILE A 125 -12.54 6.84 19.29
CA ILE A 125 -12.62 8.06 20.12
C ILE A 125 -13.56 9.09 19.51
N PHE A 126 -13.47 9.32 18.19
CA PHE A 126 -14.27 10.34 17.51
C PHE A 126 -15.61 9.81 16.99
N ASN A 127 -15.82 8.49 17.00
CA ASN A 127 -16.98 7.82 16.38
C ASN A 127 -17.14 8.20 14.89
N GLU A 128 -16.04 8.54 14.24
CA GLU A 128 -15.98 8.90 12.82
C GLU A 128 -15.04 7.95 12.08
N PRO A 129 -15.38 7.57 10.83
CA PRO A 129 -14.53 6.68 10.07
C PRO A 129 -13.16 7.31 9.83
N THR A 130 -12.08 6.54 10.04
CA THR A 130 -10.72 7.04 9.83
C THR A 130 -10.56 7.67 8.43
N PRO A 131 -10.16 8.95 8.32
CA PRO A 131 -9.93 9.62 7.05
C PRO A 131 -9.00 8.84 6.13
N PHE A 132 -9.28 8.89 4.83
CA PHE A 132 -8.53 8.14 3.82
C PHE A 132 -7.01 8.41 3.85
N ILE A 133 -6.61 9.67 4.04
CA ILE A 133 -5.20 10.05 4.15
C ILE A 133 -4.52 9.35 5.34
N LEU A 134 -5.19 9.24 6.49
CA LEU A 134 -4.64 8.58 7.67
C LEU A 134 -4.52 7.07 7.46
N LEU A 135 -5.46 6.46 6.73
CA LEU A 135 -5.38 5.05 6.33
C LEU A 135 -4.17 4.78 5.42
N THR A 136 -3.88 5.71 4.51
CA THR A 136 -2.71 5.62 3.61
C THR A 136 -1.41 5.76 4.41
N ILE A 137 -1.35 6.75 5.30
CA ILE A 137 -0.21 6.94 6.21
C ILE A 137 0.00 5.72 7.11
N GLN A 138 -1.08 5.15 7.65
CA GLN A 138 -1.04 3.93 8.45
C GLN A 138 -0.37 2.78 7.68
N LEU A 139 -0.79 2.51 6.44
CA LEU A 139 -0.20 1.46 5.63
C LEU A 139 1.31 1.66 5.44
N VAL A 140 1.74 2.89 5.15
CA VAL A 140 3.16 3.22 4.99
C VAL A 140 3.93 3.01 6.30
N PHE A 141 3.38 3.44 7.44
CA PHE A 141 4.00 3.24 8.75
C PHE A 141 4.07 1.77 9.15
N GLU A 142 3.07 0.96 8.83
CA GLU A 142 3.07 -0.49 9.04
C GLU A 142 4.21 -1.16 8.23
N ILE A 143 4.40 -0.76 6.96
CA ILE A 143 5.51 -1.25 6.12
C ILE A 143 6.87 -0.84 6.70
N LEU A 144 7.03 0.42 7.12
CA LEU A 144 8.27 0.91 7.73
C LEU A 144 8.57 0.23 9.07
N ALA A 145 7.54 -0.03 9.89
CA ALA A 145 7.68 -0.77 11.14
C ALA A 145 8.12 -2.21 10.88
N LEU A 146 7.52 -2.88 9.89
CA LEU A 146 7.93 -4.22 9.47
C LEU A 146 9.38 -4.24 9.01
N PHE A 147 9.80 -3.26 8.20
CA PHE A 147 11.19 -3.11 7.78
C PHE A 147 12.14 -2.98 8.99
N CYS A 148 11.80 -2.13 9.97
CA CYS A 148 12.59 -1.98 11.20
C CYS A 148 12.69 -3.30 11.99
N ILE A 149 11.59 -4.06 12.09
CA ILE A 149 11.58 -5.37 12.77
C ILE A 149 12.50 -6.35 12.04
N VAL A 150 12.42 -6.43 10.71
CA VAL A 150 13.29 -7.29 9.90
C VAL A 150 14.76 -6.92 10.09
N GLU A 151 15.10 -5.63 10.09
CA GLU A 151 16.48 -5.20 10.35
C GLU A 151 16.96 -5.53 11.76
N ILE A 152 16.11 -5.37 12.78
CA ILE A 152 16.45 -5.74 14.17
C ILE A 152 16.74 -7.24 14.24
N ILE A 153 15.88 -8.07 13.67
CA ILE A 153 16.08 -9.53 13.59
C ILE A 153 17.38 -9.84 12.85
N PHE A 154 17.63 -9.18 11.72
CA PHE A 154 18.85 -9.37 10.94
C PHE A 154 20.11 -9.02 11.74
N VAL A 155 20.13 -7.87 12.42
CA VAL A 155 21.26 -7.45 13.27
C VAL A 155 21.49 -8.44 14.40
N ILE A 156 20.44 -8.88 15.10
CA ILE A 156 20.56 -9.86 16.18
C ILE A 156 21.13 -11.18 15.66
N THR A 157 20.59 -11.68 14.54
CA THR A 157 21.07 -12.90 13.88
C THR A 157 22.54 -12.77 13.48
N LEU A 158 22.93 -11.64 12.89
CA LEU A 158 24.32 -11.38 12.49
C LEU A 158 25.27 -11.38 13.70
N LEU A 159 24.89 -10.71 14.79
CA LEU A 159 25.67 -10.70 16.04
C LEU A 159 25.77 -12.09 16.67
N PHE A 160 24.73 -12.90 16.56
CA PHE A 160 24.73 -14.29 17.05
C PHE A 160 25.66 -15.18 16.22
N ILE A 161 25.59 -15.08 14.89
CA ILE A 161 26.43 -15.83 13.94
C ILE A 161 27.91 -15.48 14.17
N LEU A 162 28.22 -14.20 14.29
CA LEU A 162 29.59 -13.68 14.43
C LEU A 162 30.05 -13.55 15.88
N LYS A 163 29.39 -14.21 16.83
CA LYS A 163 29.71 -14.11 18.27
C LYS A 163 31.15 -14.46 18.63
N ASN A 164 31.78 -15.32 17.82
CA ASN A 164 33.14 -15.82 18.02
C ASN A 164 34.17 -15.14 17.08
N SER A 165 33.80 -14.07 16.38
CA SER A 165 34.72 -13.32 15.52
C SER A 165 35.88 -12.75 16.33
N LYS A 166 37.11 -12.81 15.80
CA LYS A 166 38.28 -12.23 16.46
C LYS A 166 38.27 -10.71 16.37
N ASP A 167 37.92 -10.18 15.19
CA ASP A 167 37.70 -8.75 14.99
C ASP A 167 36.24 -8.39 15.32
N LYS A 168 36.07 -7.50 16.31
CA LYS A 168 34.77 -7.04 16.79
C LYS A 168 34.20 -5.85 16.02
N GLN A 169 34.93 -5.30 15.06
CA GLN A 169 34.47 -4.17 14.24
C GLN A 169 34.45 -4.52 12.76
N ASN A 170 35.42 -5.30 12.28
CA ASN A 170 35.54 -5.66 10.87
C ASN A 170 35.86 -7.16 10.70
N PRO A 171 34.88 -8.06 10.93
CA PRO A 171 35.05 -9.49 10.66
C PRO A 171 35.46 -9.70 9.21
N THR A 172 36.49 -10.51 9.02
CA THR A 172 37.06 -10.86 7.71
C THR A 172 36.04 -11.63 6.86
N ASP A 173 36.17 -11.59 5.53
CA ASP A 173 35.27 -12.32 4.63
C ASP A 173 35.29 -13.84 4.88
N GLU A 174 36.43 -14.39 5.31
CA GLU A 174 36.54 -15.79 5.70
C GLU A 174 35.77 -16.10 6.98
N GLU A 175 35.89 -15.26 8.02
CA GLU A 175 35.12 -15.41 9.26
C GLU A 175 33.60 -15.35 8.97
N ARG A 176 33.17 -14.45 8.08
CA ARG A 176 31.77 -14.37 7.63
C ARG A 176 31.31 -15.65 6.96
N LYS A 177 32.08 -16.16 5.99
CA LYS A 177 31.76 -17.41 5.27
C LYS A 177 31.68 -18.61 6.21
N ILE A 178 32.66 -18.75 7.12
CA ILE A 178 32.69 -19.85 8.09
C ILE A 178 31.49 -19.79 9.03
N ALA A 179 31.13 -18.59 9.49
CA ALA A 179 30.01 -18.43 10.42
C ALA A 179 28.65 -18.69 9.74
N ILE A 180 28.47 -18.24 8.48
CA ILE A 180 27.28 -18.54 7.67
C ILE A 180 27.19 -20.05 7.39
N ASN A 181 28.27 -20.67 6.93
CA ASN A 181 28.31 -22.11 6.69
C ASN A 181 27.99 -22.90 7.95
N ARG A 182 28.47 -22.45 9.12
CA ARG A 182 28.11 -23.07 10.40
C ARG A 182 26.62 -22.95 10.68
N LEU A 183 25.99 -21.80 10.46
CA LEU A 183 24.55 -21.63 10.64
C LEU A 183 23.78 -22.62 9.75
N PHE A 184 24.09 -22.66 8.46
CA PHE A 184 23.40 -23.51 7.50
C PHE A 184 23.65 -25.01 7.72
N ASN A 185 24.88 -25.40 8.07
CA ASN A 185 25.23 -26.80 8.33
C ASN A 185 24.78 -27.31 9.71
N THR A 186 24.27 -26.45 10.60
CA THR A 186 23.74 -26.89 11.89
C THR A 186 22.32 -27.43 11.71
N HIS A 187 22.11 -28.70 12.07
CA HIS A 187 20.82 -29.43 12.17
C HIS A 187 19.66 -28.92 11.30
N ASN A 188 19.74 -29.20 9.99
CA ASN A 188 18.62 -29.01 9.04
C ASN A 188 18.08 -27.58 8.93
N SER A 189 18.90 -26.57 9.23
CA SER A 189 18.46 -25.16 9.14
C SER A 189 17.98 -24.77 7.74
N GLU A 190 18.47 -25.42 6.68
CA GLU A 190 17.98 -25.29 5.30
C GLU A 190 16.49 -25.62 5.15
N ILE A 191 15.94 -26.48 6.01
CA ILE A 191 14.52 -26.86 6.02
C ILE A 191 13.76 -26.04 7.07
N VAL A 192 14.35 -25.85 8.25
CA VAL A 192 13.70 -25.16 9.37
C VAL A 192 13.47 -23.68 9.07
N ILE A 193 14.45 -23.00 8.44
CA ILE A 193 14.34 -21.57 8.13
C ILE A 193 13.18 -21.31 7.14
N PRO A 194 13.08 -21.99 5.98
CA PRO A 194 11.93 -21.84 5.09
C PRO A 194 10.61 -22.23 5.76
N LEU A 195 10.59 -23.27 6.59
CA LEU A 195 9.39 -23.73 7.28
C LEU A 195 8.81 -22.66 8.24
N ILE A 196 9.66 -21.81 8.83
CA ILE A 196 9.24 -20.69 9.68
C ILE A 196 8.95 -19.44 8.85
N LEU A 197 9.79 -19.13 7.86
CA LEU A 197 9.65 -17.91 7.06
C LEU A 197 8.44 -17.96 6.14
N LEU A 198 8.13 -19.11 5.54
CA LEU A 198 7.03 -19.23 4.58
C LEU A 198 5.66 -18.90 5.23
N PRO A 199 5.27 -19.45 6.39
CA PRO A 199 4.05 -19.05 7.09
C PRO A 199 4.02 -17.57 7.42
N LEU A 200 5.14 -16.99 7.87
CA LEU A 200 5.20 -15.56 8.17
C LEU A 200 4.95 -14.71 6.92
N VAL A 201 5.60 -15.05 5.80
CA VAL A 201 5.39 -14.37 4.50
C VAL A 201 3.93 -14.48 4.06
N ILE A 202 3.30 -15.66 4.21
CA ILE A 202 1.88 -15.86 3.90
C ILE A 202 1.00 -14.99 4.79
N ILE A 203 1.22 -15.00 6.11
CA ILE A 203 0.45 -14.20 7.08
C ILE A 203 0.55 -12.71 6.77
N PHE A 204 1.76 -12.20 6.53
CA PHE A 204 1.96 -10.79 6.16
C PHE A 204 1.31 -10.46 4.82
N SER A 205 1.41 -11.36 3.83
CA SER A 205 0.76 -11.16 2.53
C SER A 205 -0.75 -11.05 2.68
N LEU A 206 -1.38 -11.96 3.43
CA LEU A 206 -2.82 -11.93 3.70
C LEU A 206 -3.23 -10.65 4.46
N TYR A 207 -2.44 -10.23 5.45
CA TYR A 207 -2.65 -8.98 6.17
C TYR A 207 -2.65 -7.77 5.24
N PHE A 208 -1.63 -7.64 4.38
CA PHE A 208 -1.55 -6.53 3.43
C PHE A 208 -2.65 -6.59 2.37
N ILE A 209 -3.02 -7.78 1.88
CA ILE A 209 -4.16 -7.95 0.97
C ILE A 209 -5.45 -7.46 1.63
N GLN A 210 -5.70 -7.82 2.89
CA GLN A 210 -6.89 -7.35 3.63
C GLN A 210 -6.87 -5.83 3.82
N LYS A 211 -5.71 -5.25 4.15
CA LYS A 211 -5.55 -3.79 4.28
C LYS A 211 -5.82 -3.09 2.96
N ILE A 212 -5.19 -3.53 1.87
CA ILE A 212 -5.42 -2.99 0.52
C ILE A 212 -6.89 -3.11 0.15
N SER A 213 -7.54 -4.24 0.46
CA SER A 213 -8.99 -4.43 0.25
C SER A 213 -9.84 -3.43 1.05
N THR A 214 -9.42 -3.07 2.26
CA THR A 214 -10.10 -2.05 3.08
C THR A 214 -9.89 -0.64 2.54
N ILE A 215 -8.67 -0.31 2.08
CA ILE A 215 -8.39 0.95 1.38
C ILE A 215 -9.26 1.03 0.13
N TYR A 216 -9.26 -0.06 -0.63
CA TYR A 216 -10.02 -0.24 -1.85
C TYR A 216 -11.52 -0.02 -1.61
N SER A 217 -12.10 -0.65 -0.60
CA SER A 217 -13.53 -0.50 -0.30
C SER A 217 -13.85 0.95 0.06
N LYS A 218 -13.08 1.58 0.96
CA LYS A 218 -13.28 2.98 1.35
C LYS A 218 -13.22 3.97 0.19
N VAL A 219 -12.37 3.73 -0.80
CA VAL A 219 -12.26 4.59 -2.00
C VAL A 219 -13.46 4.45 -2.92
N ASN A 220 -14.00 3.24 -3.01
CA ASN A 220 -15.09 2.92 -3.93
C ASN A 220 -16.49 3.02 -3.29
N THR A 221 -16.59 3.07 -1.97
CA THR A 221 -17.83 3.36 -1.26
C THR A 221 -18.00 4.86 -1.11
N LEU A 222 -18.84 5.45 -1.95
CA LEU A 222 -19.33 6.80 -1.69
C LEU A 222 -20.22 6.75 -0.44
N PRO A 223 -20.13 7.75 0.46
CA PRO A 223 -21.15 7.89 1.49
C PRO A 223 -22.51 8.08 0.80
N PRO A 224 -23.61 7.56 1.37
CA PRO A 224 -24.92 7.65 0.75
C PRO A 224 -25.25 9.12 0.49
N THR A 225 -25.29 9.50 -0.78
CA THR A 225 -25.57 10.88 -1.16
C THR A 225 -27.08 11.07 -1.35
N LYS A 226 -27.58 12.29 -1.13
CA LYS A 226 -28.97 12.62 -1.47
C LYS A 226 -29.28 12.33 -2.95
N ASN A 227 -28.31 12.57 -3.84
CA ASN A 227 -28.43 12.33 -5.27
C ASN A 227 -28.56 10.83 -5.59
N GLU A 228 -27.84 9.98 -4.86
CA GLU A 228 -27.97 8.52 -4.95
C GLU A 228 -29.35 8.05 -4.50
N GLN A 229 -29.88 8.56 -3.40
CA GLN A 229 -31.23 8.20 -2.94
C GLN A 229 -32.30 8.63 -3.95
N ILE A 230 -32.18 9.84 -4.51
CA ILE A 230 -33.07 10.34 -5.55
C ILE A 230 -32.98 9.46 -6.80
N PHE A 231 -31.75 9.13 -7.22
CA PHE A 231 -31.50 8.27 -8.36
C PHE A 231 -32.17 6.90 -8.22
N LEU A 232 -31.93 6.23 -7.09
CA LEU A 232 -32.49 4.91 -6.82
C LEU A 232 -34.01 4.99 -6.79
N THR A 233 -34.60 5.98 -6.12
CA THR A 233 -36.05 6.15 -6.07
C THR A 233 -36.67 6.35 -7.46
N LYS A 234 -36.08 7.23 -8.30
CA LYS A 234 -36.54 7.45 -9.68
C LYS A 234 -36.37 6.19 -10.54
N THR A 235 -35.26 5.48 -10.40
CA THR A 235 -34.98 4.24 -11.14
C THR A 235 -35.97 3.15 -10.78
N LYS A 236 -36.25 2.97 -9.48
CA LYS A 236 -37.23 2.00 -8.96
C LYS A 236 -38.61 2.26 -9.55
N LYS A 237 -39.03 3.53 -9.59
CA LYS A 237 -40.30 3.96 -10.20
C LYS A 237 -40.32 3.75 -11.71
N ALA A 238 -39.29 4.16 -12.43
CA ALA A 238 -39.24 4.10 -13.89
C ALA A 238 -39.20 2.66 -14.44
N LEU A 239 -38.58 1.73 -13.70
CA LEU A 239 -38.45 0.34 -14.10
C LEU A 239 -39.49 -0.58 -13.44
N ASN A 240 -40.44 -0.03 -12.67
CA ASN A 240 -41.45 -0.77 -11.91
C ASN A 240 -40.84 -1.91 -11.07
N LEU A 241 -39.73 -1.62 -10.38
CA LEU A 241 -39.05 -2.57 -9.53
C LEU A 241 -39.68 -2.56 -8.14
N ASN A 242 -40.17 -3.71 -7.66
CA ASN A 242 -40.70 -3.81 -6.29
C ASN A 242 -39.58 -4.06 -5.26
N ASN A 243 -38.46 -4.61 -5.72
CA ASN A 243 -37.34 -5.06 -4.90
C ASN A 243 -36.47 -3.90 -4.40
N ASP A 244 -35.64 -4.18 -3.40
CA ASP A 244 -34.63 -3.23 -2.93
C ASP A 244 -33.46 -3.16 -3.91
N ILE A 245 -32.96 -1.95 -4.11
CA ILE A 245 -31.90 -1.64 -5.05
C ILE A 245 -30.78 -0.84 -4.37
N SER A 246 -29.54 -1.16 -4.68
CA SER A 246 -28.35 -0.42 -4.23
C SER A 246 -27.35 -0.26 -5.36
N ILE A 247 -26.52 0.78 -5.31
CA ILE A 247 -25.41 0.94 -6.26
C ILE A 247 -24.26 0.05 -5.79
N GLU A 248 -23.79 -0.83 -6.69
CA GLU A 248 -22.61 -1.68 -6.44
C GLU A 248 -21.33 -1.02 -6.96
N TYR A 249 -21.42 -0.33 -8.10
CA TYR A 249 -20.27 0.28 -8.78
C TYR A 249 -20.71 1.33 -9.81
N TYR A 250 -19.88 2.34 -10.04
CA TYR A 250 -20.04 3.33 -11.10
C TYR A 250 -18.68 3.66 -11.71
N ASN A 251 -18.62 3.83 -13.04
CA ASN A 251 -17.36 4.09 -13.74
C ASN A 251 -17.39 5.22 -14.77
N GLY A 252 -18.10 6.31 -14.48
CA GLY A 252 -18.27 7.41 -15.44
C GLY A 252 -19.34 7.09 -16.48
N LYS A 253 -19.24 5.92 -17.10
CA LYS A 253 -20.04 5.49 -18.25
C LYS A 253 -21.17 4.52 -17.90
N TYR A 254 -21.00 3.70 -16.88
CA TYR A 254 -21.97 2.69 -16.48
C TYR A 254 -22.24 2.76 -14.97
N ILE A 255 -23.49 2.51 -14.59
CA ILE A 255 -23.94 2.37 -13.20
C ILE A 255 -24.42 0.93 -13.02
N PHE A 256 -23.84 0.24 -12.05
CA PHE A 256 -24.15 -1.14 -11.68
C PHE A 256 -25.08 -1.12 -10.47
N LEU A 257 -26.29 -1.61 -10.65
CA LEU A 257 -27.32 -1.70 -9.64
C LEU A 257 -27.47 -3.15 -9.20
N LYS A 258 -27.40 -3.37 -7.90
CA LYS A 258 -27.70 -4.64 -7.26
C LYS A 258 -29.16 -4.66 -6.84
N ILE A 259 -29.90 -5.66 -7.31
CA ILE A 259 -31.32 -5.88 -7.00
C ILE A 259 -31.40 -7.11 -6.09
N THR A 260 -31.91 -6.91 -4.87
CA THR A 260 -32.06 -7.98 -3.88
C THR A 260 -33.49 -8.53 -3.96
N GLU A 261 -33.65 -9.78 -4.41
CA GLU A 261 -34.95 -10.46 -4.43
C GLU A 261 -35.30 -11.05 -3.04
N GLU A 262 -36.59 -11.28 -2.78
CA GLU A 262 -37.13 -11.80 -1.49
C GLU A 262 -36.50 -13.12 -1.01
N LYS A 263 -35.85 -13.88 -1.90
CA LYS A 263 -35.18 -15.15 -1.58
C LYS A 263 -33.65 -15.02 -1.43
N GLY A 264 -33.13 -13.80 -1.27
CA GLY A 264 -31.69 -13.54 -1.21
C GLY A 264 -30.96 -13.77 -2.54
N LYS A 265 -31.71 -13.92 -3.65
CA LYS A 265 -31.11 -13.95 -4.98
C LYS A 265 -30.77 -12.54 -5.40
N GLU A 266 -29.55 -12.36 -5.87
CA GLU A 266 -29.03 -11.07 -6.30
C GLU A 266 -29.02 -11.03 -7.83
N LYS A 267 -29.54 -9.95 -8.40
CA LYS A 267 -29.46 -9.65 -9.83
C LYS A 267 -28.74 -8.34 -10.03
N LEU A 268 -27.91 -8.27 -11.07
CA LEU A 268 -27.22 -7.04 -11.46
C LEU A 268 -27.89 -6.43 -12.68
N LEU A 269 -28.24 -5.15 -12.56
CA LEU A 269 -28.77 -4.32 -13.62
C LEU A 269 -27.72 -3.26 -13.98
N ILE A 270 -27.38 -3.15 -15.26
CA ILE A 270 -26.38 -2.20 -15.74
C ILE A 270 -27.08 -1.13 -16.55
N LEU A 271 -26.92 0.11 -16.12
CA LEU A 271 -27.44 1.28 -16.81
C LEU A 271 -26.28 2.09 -17.40
N LYS A 272 -26.48 2.73 -18.55
CA LYS A 272 -25.55 3.74 -19.04
C LYS A 272 -25.70 5.01 -18.20
N GLY A 273 -24.60 5.72 -17.95
CA GLY A 273 -24.59 6.97 -17.19
C GLY A 273 -25.52 8.03 -17.79
N GLU A 274 -25.64 8.09 -19.12
CA GLU A 274 -26.60 8.98 -19.81
C GLU A 274 -28.07 8.68 -19.46
N SER A 275 -28.38 7.44 -19.08
CA SER A 275 -29.73 7.09 -18.61
C SER A 275 -30.07 7.81 -17.30
N TYR A 276 -29.07 8.21 -16.51
CA TYR A 276 -29.27 9.00 -15.30
C TYR A 276 -29.88 10.37 -15.61
N ILE A 277 -29.28 11.08 -16.57
CA ILE A 277 -29.71 12.42 -16.99
C ILE A 277 -31.14 12.35 -17.55
N ASN A 278 -31.39 11.38 -18.42
CA ASN A 278 -32.72 11.18 -19.02
C ASN A 278 -33.82 10.81 -18.00
N LEU A 279 -33.47 10.15 -16.89
CA LEU A 279 -34.41 9.82 -15.82
C LEU A 279 -34.70 11.03 -14.92
N ILE A 280 -33.76 11.98 -14.81
CA ILE A 280 -33.96 13.21 -14.05
C ILE A 280 -34.77 14.21 -14.89
N ASP A 281 -34.36 14.44 -16.14
CA ASP A 281 -34.92 15.48 -17.02
C ASP A 281 -36.36 15.19 -17.49
N LYS A 282 -36.81 13.93 -17.45
CA LYS A 282 -38.19 13.57 -17.81
C LYS A 282 -39.25 14.11 -16.85
N ASP A 283 -38.87 14.50 -15.63
CA ASP A 283 -39.78 15.05 -14.63
C ASP A 283 -39.80 16.60 -14.59
N ASP A 284 -38.89 17.28 -15.30
CA ASP A 284 -38.81 18.76 -15.33
C ASP A 284 -39.59 19.37 -16.52
N LYS A 285 -40.64 18.69 -17.01
CA LYS A 285 -41.58 19.19 -18.02
C LYS A 285 -43.03 19.13 -17.55
#